data_AF-A0A8C2WID2-F1
#
_entry.id   AF-A0A8C2WID2-F1
#
_cell.length_a   1.000
_cell.length_b   1.000
_cell.length_c   1.000
_cell.angle_alpha   90.00
_cell.angle_beta   90.00
_cell.angle_gamma   90.00
#
_symmetry.space_group_name_H-M   'P 1'
#
loop_
_entity.id
_entity.type
_entity.pdbx_description
1 polymer ?
#
loop_
_entity_poly.entity_id
_entity_poly.type
_entity_poly.pdbx_seq_one_letter_code
_entity_poly.pdbx_strand_id
1 'polypeptide(L)'
;MLEVLHSLANQSTPLHHGVVFLFNGAEENILQASHGFITQHPWAEQVRAFINLEAAGVGGKEVVFQTGPENPWLVQAYVHAAKHPFASVVGQEVFQSGIIPSDTDFRIYRDFGNIPGIDLAFIENGFIYHTKYDTSDRILTDSIQRAGDNILAVLRYLVTSEKLADSSEYRHGNMVFFDLLGVVVVAYPARVGTILNYMVAAATFLYLAKKASLPGNRDLAYATGIAVLSWFVTLMLVLIVALLVTLLGRSMFWYNHFYASICLYGSAAMGKIILIHTLAKNLYYGTLSELGDLYFDVSLLLWCCSLVWLTQQGLCSAYVPMLMVAFPLATKLLLAKEFKHRGKRSTQLTMNVAFFI
;
A
#
# COMPACT_ATOMS: atom_id res chain seq x y z
N MET A 1 -20.57 -10.58 -11.46
CA MET A 1 -21.80 -10.89 -10.69
C MET A 1 -22.62 -12.02 -11.28
N LEU A 2 -23.08 -11.94 -12.54
CA LEU A 2 -23.96 -12.96 -13.15
C LEU A 2 -23.39 -14.38 -13.08
N GLU A 3 -22.10 -14.56 -13.38
CA GLU A 3 -21.45 -15.88 -13.31
C GLU A 3 -21.38 -16.43 -11.88
N VAL A 4 -21.16 -15.56 -10.88
CA VAL A 4 -21.15 -15.92 -9.46
C VAL A 4 -22.55 -16.35 -9.03
N LEU A 5 -23.60 -15.64 -9.47
CA LEU A 5 -25.00 -16.00 -9.23
C LEU A 5 -25.30 -17.38 -9.85
N HIS A 6 -24.92 -17.60 -11.11
CA HIS A 6 -25.10 -18.89 -11.79
C HIS A 6 -24.41 -20.02 -11.03
N SER A 7 -23.16 -19.81 -10.62
CA SER A 7 -22.37 -20.77 -9.86
C SER A 7 -22.94 -21.09 -8.47
N LEU A 8 -23.53 -20.11 -7.77
CA LEU A 8 -24.19 -20.32 -6.48
C LEU A 8 -25.56 -20.98 -6.62
N ALA A 9 -26.33 -20.65 -7.65
CA ALA A 9 -27.63 -21.26 -7.90
C ALA A 9 -27.54 -22.75 -8.24
N ASN A 10 -26.43 -23.17 -8.85
CA ASN A 10 -26.19 -24.56 -9.25
C ASN A 10 -25.42 -25.40 -8.22
N GLN A 11 -25.12 -24.87 -7.03
CA GLN A 11 -24.42 -25.64 -6.01
C GLN A 11 -25.39 -26.58 -5.28
N SER A 12 -24.89 -27.74 -4.84
CA SER A 12 -25.69 -28.72 -4.08
C SER A 12 -25.81 -28.40 -2.59
N THR A 13 -24.89 -27.58 -2.07
CA THR A 13 -24.80 -27.27 -0.64
C THR A 13 -25.76 -26.14 -0.27
N PRO A 14 -26.66 -26.32 0.71
CA PRO A 14 -27.52 -25.24 1.18
C PRO A 14 -26.70 -24.07 1.73
N LEU A 15 -27.17 -22.86 1.47
CA LEU A 15 -26.63 -21.65 2.08
C LEU A 15 -27.17 -21.48 3.50
N HIS A 16 -26.33 -21.07 4.46
CA HIS A 16 -26.79 -20.73 5.80
C HIS A 16 -27.40 -19.32 5.83
N HIS A 17 -26.87 -18.41 5.00
CA HIS A 17 -27.31 -17.03 4.86
C HIS A 17 -27.75 -16.71 3.43
N GLY A 18 -28.76 -15.85 3.29
CA GLY A 18 -29.22 -15.37 1.99
C GLY A 18 -28.22 -14.44 1.30
N VAL A 19 -28.27 -14.38 -0.03
CA VAL A 19 -27.43 -13.48 -0.84
C VAL A 19 -28.31 -12.56 -1.67
N VAL A 20 -28.04 -11.26 -1.59
CA VAL A 20 -28.65 -10.25 -2.46
C VAL A 20 -27.64 -9.86 -3.53
N PHE A 21 -27.97 -10.11 -4.80
CA PHE A 21 -27.23 -9.55 -5.93
C PHE A 21 -27.89 -8.23 -6.34
N LEU A 22 -27.26 -7.11 -6.00
CA LEU A 22 -27.76 -5.78 -6.34
C LEU A 22 -27.14 -5.31 -7.65
N PHE A 23 -27.97 -5.16 -8.69
CA PHE A 23 -27.60 -4.53 -9.94
C PHE A 23 -28.18 -3.12 -9.95
N ASN A 24 -27.47 -2.17 -9.35
CA ASN A 24 -27.86 -0.77 -9.28
C ASN A 24 -27.19 0.05 -10.40
N GLY A 25 -27.77 1.20 -10.72
CA GLY A 25 -27.22 2.15 -11.69
C GLY A 25 -27.06 3.54 -11.08
N ALA A 26 -26.77 4.54 -11.91
CA ALA A 26 -26.62 5.94 -11.47
C ALA A 26 -25.56 6.16 -10.36
N GLU A 27 -24.54 5.31 -10.31
CA GLU A 27 -23.31 5.52 -9.54
C GLU A 27 -22.62 6.80 -10.04
N GLU A 28 -22.40 6.88 -11.35
CA GLU A 28 -21.81 8.00 -12.11
C GLU A 28 -22.45 9.38 -11.85
N ASN A 29 -23.69 9.39 -11.36
CA ASN A 29 -24.39 10.60 -10.94
C ASN A 29 -24.52 10.66 -9.41
N ILE A 30 -23.41 10.42 -8.72
CA ILE A 30 -23.27 10.51 -7.25
C ILE A 30 -24.13 9.45 -6.52
N LEU A 31 -23.91 8.17 -6.82
CA LEU A 31 -24.29 7.01 -5.99
C LEU A 31 -25.80 6.91 -5.67
N GLN A 32 -26.66 7.38 -6.57
CA GLN A 32 -28.07 7.61 -6.25
C GLN A 32 -28.84 6.32 -5.95
N ALA A 33 -28.59 5.25 -6.70
CA ALA A 33 -29.36 4.03 -6.53
C ALA A 33 -28.92 3.23 -5.29
N SER A 34 -27.62 3.19 -4.97
CA SER A 34 -27.17 2.58 -3.71
C SER A 34 -27.70 3.36 -2.52
N HIS A 35 -27.73 4.70 -2.60
CA HIS A 35 -28.34 5.54 -1.56
C HIS A 35 -29.83 5.24 -1.41
N GLY A 36 -30.58 5.12 -2.51
CA GLY A 36 -31.98 4.71 -2.49
C GLY A 36 -32.19 3.33 -1.86
N PHE A 37 -31.36 2.35 -2.22
CA PHE A 37 -31.41 1.01 -1.63
C PHE A 37 -31.19 1.06 -0.11
N ILE A 38 -30.10 1.69 0.34
CA ILE A 38 -29.73 1.73 1.75
C ILE A 38 -30.75 2.50 2.60
N THR A 39 -31.32 3.59 2.09
CA THR A 39 -32.20 4.45 2.89
C THR A 39 -33.68 4.12 2.81
N GLN A 40 -34.12 3.36 1.79
CA GLN A 40 -35.56 3.16 1.53
C GLN A 40 -35.95 1.69 1.34
N HIS A 41 -35.04 0.79 0.94
CA HIS A 41 -35.40 -0.58 0.60
C HIS A 41 -35.44 -1.48 1.85
N PRO A 42 -36.53 -2.25 2.10
CA PRO A 42 -36.68 -3.05 3.31
C PRO A 42 -35.62 -4.16 3.48
N TRP A 43 -34.99 -4.59 2.40
CA TRP A 43 -33.89 -5.57 2.49
C TRP A 43 -32.58 -4.97 3.05
N ALA A 44 -32.39 -3.65 3.02
CA ALA A 44 -31.17 -3.03 3.54
C ALA A 44 -30.95 -3.38 5.02
N GLU A 45 -32.01 -3.45 5.82
CA GLU A 45 -31.96 -3.82 7.24
C GLU A 45 -31.48 -5.27 7.50
N GLN A 46 -31.59 -6.13 6.49
CA GLN A 46 -31.20 -7.55 6.56
C GLN A 46 -29.75 -7.77 6.14
N VAL A 47 -29.12 -6.80 5.48
CA VAL A 47 -27.74 -6.94 4.99
C VAL A 47 -26.77 -6.84 6.17
N ARG A 48 -25.95 -7.89 6.36
CA ARG A 48 -24.95 -7.97 7.43
C ARG A 48 -23.52 -7.68 6.97
N ALA A 49 -23.24 -7.92 5.70
CA ALA A 49 -22.00 -7.53 5.04
C ALA A 49 -22.23 -7.36 3.53
N PHE A 50 -21.33 -6.65 2.86
CA PHE A 50 -21.36 -6.49 1.41
C PHE A 50 -19.98 -6.64 0.75
N ILE A 51 -19.98 -6.97 -0.53
CA ILE A 51 -18.80 -6.97 -1.41
C ILE A 51 -19.13 -6.01 -2.54
N ASN A 52 -18.45 -4.87 -2.59
CA ASN A 52 -18.56 -3.91 -3.68
C ASN A 52 -17.56 -4.24 -4.78
N LEU A 53 -17.99 -4.11 -6.04
CA LEU A 53 -17.22 -4.52 -7.20
C LEU A 53 -17.09 -3.34 -8.16
N GLU A 54 -15.89 -2.77 -8.22
CA GLU A 54 -15.59 -1.56 -8.98
C GLU A 54 -14.45 -1.74 -9.97
N ALA A 55 -14.24 -0.70 -10.78
CA ALA A 55 -13.16 -0.63 -11.73
C ALA A 55 -12.76 0.83 -11.96
N ALA A 56 -11.50 1.16 -11.71
CA ALA A 56 -10.85 2.41 -12.13
C ALA A 56 -9.87 2.15 -13.30
N GLY A 57 -10.13 1.08 -14.07
CA GLY A 57 -9.29 0.56 -15.13
C GLY A 57 -9.87 -0.74 -15.71
N VAL A 58 -9.30 -1.25 -16.79
CA VAL A 58 -9.89 -2.36 -17.57
C VAL A 58 -9.29 -3.75 -17.28
N GLY A 59 -8.54 -3.89 -16.20
CA GLY A 59 -8.06 -5.20 -15.78
C GLY A 59 -6.98 -5.18 -14.71
N GLY A 60 -6.09 -6.15 -14.82
CA GLY A 60 -5.09 -6.46 -13.80
C GLY A 60 -5.64 -7.32 -12.68
N LYS A 61 -4.96 -7.24 -11.54
CA LYS A 61 -5.43 -7.79 -10.27
C LYS A 61 -6.40 -6.80 -9.64
N GLU A 62 -7.60 -7.27 -9.30
CA GLU A 62 -8.53 -6.51 -8.48
C GLU A 62 -7.97 -6.34 -7.07
N VAL A 63 -7.82 -5.09 -6.62
CA VAL A 63 -7.27 -4.76 -5.32
C VAL A 63 -8.40 -4.54 -4.33
N VAL A 64 -8.36 -5.19 -3.17
CA VAL A 64 -9.14 -4.74 -2.01
C VAL A 64 -8.50 -3.46 -1.51
N PHE A 65 -9.16 -2.35 -1.76
CA PHE A 65 -8.66 -1.01 -1.41
C PHE A 65 -9.52 -0.32 -0.37
N GLN A 66 -10.69 -0.82 0.01
CA GLN A 66 -11.41 -0.35 1.20
C GLN A 66 -12.03 -1.51 1.97
N THR A 67 -12.05 -1.39 3.29
CA THR A 67 -12.73 -2.32 4.19
C THR A 67 -13.38 -1.59 5.36
N GLY A 68 -14.37 -2.22 5.97
CA GLY A 68 -15.01 -1.71 7.17
C GLY A 68 -16.46 -1.25 6.96
N PRO A 69 -17.06 -0.56 7.94
CA PRO A 69 -16.38 -0.02 9.13
C PRO A 69 -16.04 -1.10 10.17
N GLU A 70 -14.91 -0.96 10.87
CA GLU A 70 -14.52 -1.70 12.09
C GLU A 70 -14.63 -3.25 12.09
N ASN A 71 -14.62 -3.90 10.93
CA ASN A 71 -14.88 -5.34 10.83
C ASN A 71 -13.63 -6.11 10.34
N PRO A 72 -12.63 -6.33 11.23
CA PRO A 72 -11.37 -6.98 10.88
C PRO A 72 -11.56 -8.43 10.38
N TRP A 73 -12.66 -9.07 10.75
CA TRP A 73 -12.97 -10.42 10.32
C TRP A 73 -13.23 -10.51 8.82
N LEU A 74 -13.73 -9.46 8.15
CA LEU A 74 -13.94 -9.45 6.70
C LEU A 74 -12.62 -9.45 5.94
N VAL A 75 -11.62 -8.69 6.42
CA VAL A 75 -10.26 -8.73 5.89
C VAL A 75 -9.69 -10.14 6.03
N GLN A 76 -9.86 -10.77 7.19
CA GLN A 76 -9.40 -12.13 7.43
C GLN A 76 -10.14 -13.15 6.55
N ALA A 77 -11.45 -13.00 6.38
CA ALA A 77 -12.26 -13.83 5.49
C ALA A 77 -11.76 -13.73 4.05
N TYR A 78 -11.49 -12.51 3.57
CA TYR A 78 -10.91 -12.30 2.24
C TYR A 78 -9.55 -12.98 2.10
N VAL A 79 -8.61 -12.72 3.03
CA VAL A 79 -7.26 -13.31 2.99
C VAL A 79 -7.28 -14.83 3.06
N HIS A 80 -8.24 -15.41 3.80
CA HIS A 80 -8.36 -16.85 3.96
C HIS A 80 -9.04 -17.52 2.76
N ALA A 81 -10.11 -16.92 2.22
CA ALA A 81 -10.98 -17.56 1.25
C ALA A 81 -10.65 -17.21 -0.21
N ALA A 82 -10.14 -16.01 -0.48
CA ALA A 82 -9.79 -15.62 -1.84
C ALA A 82 -8.70 -16.55 -2.40
N LYS A 83 -8.89 -17.05 -3.62
CA LYS A 83 -7.91 -17.92 -4.30
C LYS A 83 -6.63 -17.17 -4.68
N HIS A 84 -6.78 -15.88 -4.93
CA HIS A 84 -5.72 -15.00 -5.39
C HIS A 84 -5.81 -13.63 -4.70
N PRO A 85 -5.58 -13.56 -3.38
CA PRO A 85 -5.79 -12.33 -2.62
C PRO A 85 -4.85 -11.22 -3.11
N PHE A 86 -5.36 -9.99 -3.20
CA PHE A 86 -4.59 -8.78 -3.47
C PHE A 86 -5.24 -7.59 -2.76
N ALA A 87 -4.52 -6.95 -1.84
CA ALA A 87 -5.09 -5.93 -0.97
C ALA A 87 -4.05 -4.88 -0.58
N SER A 88 -4.49 -3.65 -0.32
CA SER A 88 -3.60 -2.56 0.13
C SER A 88 -4.32 -1.56 1.04
N VAL A 89 -3.90 -1.49 2.30
CA VAL A 89 -4.38 -0.48 3.24
C VAL A 89 -3.93 0.94 2.87
N VAL A 90 -2.86 1.07 2.08
CA VAL A 90 -2.47 2.37 1.53
C VAL A 90 -3.54 2.89 0.57
N GLY A 91 -4.11 2.01 -0.26
CA GLY A 91 -5.26 2.35 -1.11
C GLY A 91 -6.44 2.86 -0.28
N GLN A 92 -6.71 2.20 0.85
CA GLN A 92 -7.78 2.59 1.77
C GLN A 92 -7.58 3.99 2.32
N GLU A 93 -6.41 4.29 2.85
CA GLU A 93 -6.14 5.59 3.45
C GLU A 93 -6.10 6.71 2.41
N VAL A 94 -5.52 6.45 1.24
CA VAL A 94 -5.50 7.43 0.15
C VAL A 94 -6.93 7.73 -0.30
N PHE A 95 -7.77 6.71 -0.53
CA PHE A 95 -9.14 6.92 -0.98
C PHE A 95 -9.99 7.61 0.10
N GLN A 96 -9.89 7.14 1.35
CA GLN A 96 -10.65 7.72 2.48
C GLN A 96 -10.17 9.12 2.89
N SER A 97 -8.95 9.54 2.50
CA SER A 97 -8.47 10.90 2.74
C SER A 97 -9.21 11.97 1.91
N GLY A 98 -9.93 11.57 0.86
CA GLY A 98 -10.61 12.48 -0.06
C GLY A 98 -9.67 13.21 -1.04
N ILE A 99 -8.38 12.85 -1.07
CA ILE A 99 -7.44 13.42 -2.06
C ILE A 99 -7.73 12.95 -3.48
N ILE A 100 -8.29 11.75 -3.63
CA ILE A 100 -8.82 11.25 -4.88
C ILE A 100 -10.27 11.75 -4.98
N PRO A 101 -10.63 12.56 -6.00
CA PRO A 101 -11.99 13.04 -6.20
C PRO A 101 -12.86 11.94 -6.84
N SER A 102 -12.96 10.81 -6.16
CA SER A 102 -13.71 9.63 -6.57
C SER A 102 -14.42 9.06 -5.35
N ASP A 103 -15.49 8.33 -5.61
CA ASP A 103 -16.29 7.68 -4.60
C ASP A 103 -16.79 6.35 -5.14
N THR A 104 -17.36 5.51 -4.29
CA THR A 104 -17.97 4.24 -4.71
C THR A 104 -19.20 3.97 -3.84
N ASP A 105 -20.04 3.04 -4.30
CA ASP A 105 -21.18 2.58 -3.52
C ASP A 105 -20.80 2.09 -2.11
N PHE A 106 -19.54 1.64 -1.91
CA PHE A 106 -19.02 1.30 -0.58
C PHE A 106 -19.24 2.40 0.45
N ARG A 107 -19.06 3.68 0.08
CA ARG A 107 -19.28 4.78 1.01
C ARG A 107 -20.72 4.85 1.47
N ILE A 108 -21.69 4.61 0.58
CA ILE A 108 -23.10 4.66 0.95
C ILE A 108 -23.42 3.59 1.99
N TYR A 109 -22.95 2.36 1.77
CA TYR A 109 -23.13 1.27 2.71
C TYR A 109 -22.44 1.54 4.06
N ARG A 110 -21.24 2.13 4.04
CA ARG A 110 -20.50 2.49 5.26
C ARG A 110 -21.14 3.64 6.03
N ASP A 111 -21.40 4.76 5.37
CA ASP A 111 -21.73 6.04 6.02
C ASP A 111 -23.24 6.15 6.33
N PHE A 112 -24.10 5.62 5.47
CA PHE A 112 -25.57 5.70 5.64
C PHE A 112 -26.16 4.38 6.14
N GLY A 113 -25.55 3.24 5.81
CA GLY A 113 -26.00 1.92 6.25
C GLY A 113 -25.33 1.41 7.53
N ASN A 114 -24.13 1.91 7.87
CA ASN A 114 -23.26 1.31 8.90
C ASN A 114 -23.04 -0.20 8.69
N ILE A 115 -23.04 -0.64 7.43
CA ILE A 115 -22.87 -2.04 7.04
C ILE A 115 -21.39 -2.26 6.72
N PRO A 116 -20.75 -3.31 7.24
CA PRO A 116 -19.37 -3.61 6.89
C PRO A 116 -19.22 -4.30 5.55
N GLY A 117 -18.17 -3.96 4.81
CA GLY A 117 -17.88 -4.61 3.53
C GLY A 117 -16.43 -4.57 3.14
N ILE A 118 -16.19 -5.07 1.94
CA ILE A 118 -14.93 -4.95 1.20
C ILE A 118 -15.21 -4.31 -0.15
N ASP A 119 -14.32 -3.43 -0.60
CA ASP A 119 -14.38 -2.78 -1.90
C ASP A 119 -13.21 -3.25 -2.76
N LEU A 120 -13.52 -3.81 -3.93
CA LEU A 120 -12.55 -4.34 -4.87
C LEU A 120 -12.57 -3.52 -6.15
N ALA A 121 -11.41 -3.11 -6.65
CA ALA A 121 -11.31 -2.41 -7.93
C ALA A 121 -10.26 -3.00 -8.86
N PHE A 122 -10.57 -3.12 -10.14
CA PHE A 122 -9.54 -3.17 -11.19
C PHE A 122 -8.88 -1.80 -11.34
N ILE A 123 -7.56 -1.76 -11.46
CA ILE A 123 -6.80 -0.49 -11.50
C ILE A 123 -5.81 -0.41 -12.66
N GLU A 124 -5.56 -1.49 -13.40
CA GLU A 124 -4.64 -1.44 -14.53
C GLU A 124 -5.27 -0.74 -15.73
N ASN A 125 -4.43 -0.03 -16.49
CA ASN A 125 -4.84 0.75 -17.65
C ASN A 125 -5.91 1.83 -17.35
N GLY A 126 -5.89 2.43 -16.15
CA GLY A 126 -6.82 3.49 -15.75
C GLY A 126 -6.81 4.75 -16.62
N PHE A 127 -5.92 4.87 -17.61
CA PHE A 127 -5.92 6.00 -18.55
C PHE A 127 -7.05 5.97 -19.58
N ILE A 128 -7.76 4.84 -19.72
CA ILE A 128 -8.96 4.76 -20.56
C ILE A 128 -10.26 4.85 -19.79
N TYR A 129 -10.20 4.79 -18.46
CA TYR A 129 -11.32 4.95 -17.55
C TYR A 129 -12.05 6.29 -17.78
N HIS A 130 -13.39 6.29 -17.74
CA HIS A 130 -14.26 7.42 -18.14
C HIS A 130 -13.91 8.05 -19.49
N THR A 131 -13.50 7.24 -20.47
CA THR A 131 -13.31 7.71 -21.85
C THR A 131 -14.11 6.85 -22.82
N LYS A 132 -14.33 7.36 -24.03
CA LYS A 132 -14.93 6.59 -25.14
C LYS A 132 -14.14 5.33 -25.54
N TYR A 133 -12.91 5.16 -25.03
CA TYR A 133 -12.06 4.01 -25.31
C TYR A 133 -12.27 2.88 -24.30
N ASP A 134 -13.02 3.12 -23.22
CA ASP A 134 -13.43 2.08 -22.29
C ASP A 134 -14.48 1.19 -22.99
N THR A 135 -14.02 0.06 -23.49
CA THR A 135 -14.75 -0.80 -24.42
C THR A 135 -14.55 -2.25 -24.03
N SER A 136 -15.59 -3.07 -24.21
CA SER A 136 -15.62 -4.45 -23.72
C SER A 136 -14.50 -5.35 -24.23
N ASP A 137 -13.99 -5.09 -25.44
CA ASP A 137 -12.87 -5.83 -26.05
C ASP A 137 -11.52 -5.57 -25.36
N ARG A 138 -11.44 -4.56 -24.50
CA ARG A 138 -10.24 -4.24 -23.71
C ARG A 138 -10.22 -4.87 -22.33
N ILE A 139 -11.33 -5.48 -21.91
CA ILE A 139 -11.39 -6.16 -20.63
C ILE A 139 -10.64 -7.49 -20.74
N LEU A 140 -9.61 -7.66 -19.90
CA LEU A 140 -8.80 -8.88 -19.91
C LEU A 140 -9.61 -10.05 -19.34
N THR A 141 -9.76 -11.14 -20.12
CA THR A 141 -10.49 -12.33 -19.68
C THR A 141 -9.90 -12.95 -18.41
N ASP A 142 -8.58 -12.93 -18.27
CA ASP A 142 -7.88 -13.42 -17.08
C ASP A 142 -8.25 -12.61 -15.82
N SER A 143 -8.47 -11.31 -15.97
CA SER A 143 -8.94 -10.44 -14.87
C SER A 143 -10.37 -10.81 -14.45
N ILE A 144 -11.26 -11.05 -15.40
CA ILE A 144 -12.63 -11.50 -15.13
C ILE A 144 -12.62 -12.84 -14.39
N GLN A 145 -11.84 -13.81 -14.90
CA GLN A 145 -11.75 -15.15 -14.31
C GLN A 145 -11.21 -15.08 -12.88
N ARG A 146 -10.11 -14.34 -12.67
CA ARG A 146 -9.49 -14.14 -11.36
C ARG A 146 -10.47 -13.51 -10.36
N ALA A 147 -11.15 -12.44 -10.74
CA ALA A 147 -12.13 -11.79 -9.88
C ALA A 147 -13.30 -12.73 -9.58
N GLY A 148 -13.80 -13.46 -10.57
CA GLY A 148 -14.82 -14.49 -10.38
C GLY A 148 -14.41 -15.56 -9.36
N ASP A 149 -13.18 -16.06 -9.46
CA ASP A 149 -12.59 -17.03 -8.55
C ASP A 149 -12.51 -16.52 -7.10
N ASN A 150 -12.07 -15.28 -6.92
CA ASN A 150 -11.98 -14.64 -5.62
C ASN A 150 -13.37 -14.36 -5.02
N ILE A 151 -14.24 -13.69 -5.79
CA ILE A 151 -15.58 -13.29 -5.32
C ILE A 151 -16.39 -14.53 -4.96
N LEU A 152 -16.40 -15.57 -5.79
CA LEU A 152 -17.15 -16.79 -5.50
C LEU A 152 -16.63 -17.50 -4.25
N ALA A 153 -15.32 -17.59 -4.08
CA ALA A 153 -14.73 -18.25 -2.92
C ALA A 153 -15.00 -17.49 -1.62
N VAL A 154 -14.80 -16.16 -1.63
CA VAL A 154 -15.09 -15.28 -0.49
C VAL A 154 -16.58 -15.31 -0.16
N LEU A 155 -17.46 -15.18 -1.16
CA LEU A 155 -18.89 -15.21 -0.94
C LEU A 155 -19.35 -16.53 -0.31
N ARG A 156 -18.86 -17.69 -0.81
CA ARG A 156 -19.11 -19.01 -0.22
C ARG A 156 -18.67 -19.09 1.25
N TYR A 157 -17.51 -18.55 1.57
CA TYR A 157 -17.03 -18.48 2.95
C TYR A 157 -17.96 -17.63 3.82
N LEU A 158 -18.35 -16.44 3.37
CA LEU A 158 -19.21 -15.54 4.14
C LEU A 158 -20.59 -16.16 4.42
N VAL A 159 -21.24 -16.74 3.41
CA VAL A 159 -22.62 -17.25 3.52
C VAL A 159 -22.75 -18.56 4.30
N THR A 160 -21.62 -19.20 4.61
CA THR A 160 -21.56 -20.40 5.46
C THR A 160 -21.00 -20.09 6.86
N SER A 161 -20.43 -18.89 7.05
CA SER A 161 -19.78 -18.48 8.29
C SER A 161 -20.80 -18.07 9.36
N GLU A 162 -20.64 -18.61 10.57
CA GLU A 162 -21.40 -18.18 11.74
C GLU A 162 -21.08 -16.72 12.13
N LYS A 163 -19.87 -16.23 11.81
CA LYS A 163 -19.46 -14.84 12.09
C LYS A 163 -20.30 -13.80 11.35
N LEU A 164 -20.93 -14.17 10.24
CA LEU A 164 -21.80 -13.25 9.50
C LEU A 164 -23.10 -12.97 10.26
N ALA A 165 -23.58 -13.94 11.05
CA ALA A 165 -24.82 -13.80 11.82
C ALA A 165 -24.66 -12.77 12.96
N ASP A 166 -23.50 -12.79 13.62
CA ASP A 166 -23.14 -11.87 14.71
C ASP A 166 -21.80 -11.19 14.44
N SER A 167 -21.75 -10.34 13.42
CA SER A 167 -20.55 -9.57 13.10
C SER A 167 -20.22 -8.51 14.16
N SER A 168 -21.16 -8.21 15.06
CA SER A 168 -21.03 -7.17 16.08
C SER A 168 -19.95 -7.49 17.11
N GLU A 169 -19.86 -8.76 17.54
CA GLU A 169 -18.82 -9.24 18.46
C GLU A 169 -17.42 -9.12 17.88
N TYR A 170 -17.29 -9.11 16.54
CA TYR A 170 -16.01 -9.08 15.85
C TYR A 170 -15.52 -7.67 15.53
N ARG A 171 -16.20 -6.62 16.02
CA ARG A 171 -15.80 -5.22 15.82
C ARG A 171 -14.57 -4.84 16.66
N HIS A 172 -13.37 -5.15 16.14
CA HIS A 172 -12.09 -4.88 16.84
C HIS A 172 -11.24 -3.80 16.17
N GLY A 173 -11.87 -2.85 15.49
CA GLY A 173 -11.21 -1.70 14.87
C GLY A 173 -10.51 -2.02 13.55
N ASN A 174 -9.54 -1.18 13.18
CA ASN A 174 -8.88 -1.22 11.88
C ASN A 174 -7.88 -2.37 11.74
N MET A 175 -7.62 -2.77 10.50
CA MET A 175 -6.61 -3.76 10.13
C MET A 175 -5.52 -3.11 9.29
N VAL A 176 -4.28 -3.53 9.53
CA VAL A 176 -3.21 -3.38 8.54
C VAL A 176 -3.30 -4.56 7.59
N PHE A 177 -3.36 -4.30 6.29
CA PHE A 177 -3.33 -5.33 5.27
C PHE A 177 -2.56 -4.86 4.04
N PHE A 178 -1.74 -5.75 3.47
CA PHE A 178 -0.97 -5.44 2.26
C PHE A 178 -0.51 -6.71 1.56
N ASP A 179 -0.35 -6.61 0.25
CA ASP A 179 0.30 -7.61 -0.57
C ASP A 179 1.84 -7.50 -0.46
N LEU A 180 2.50 -8.59 -0.09
CA LEU A 180 3.95 -8.69 -0.02
C LEU A 180 4.48 -9.27 -1.33
N LEU A 181 4.90 -8.36 -2.23
CA LEU A 181 5.57 -8.68 -3.50
C LEU A 181 4.79 -9.62 -4.44
N GLY A 182 3.46 -9.65 -4.33
CA GLY A 182 2.59 -10.54 -5.09
C GLY A 182 2.60 -12.00 -4.62
N VAL A 183 3.23 -12.29 -3.48
CA VAL A 183 3.41 -13.66 -2.96
C VAL A 183 2.35 -13.99 -1.91
N VAL A 184 2.11 -13.08 -0.96
CA VAL A 184 1.21 -13.31 0.16
C VAL A 184 0.60 -12.02 0.64
N VAL A 185 -0.68 -12.03 1.00
CA VAL A 185 -1.31 -10.92 1.70
C VAL A 185 -1.11 -11.09 3.20
N VAL A 186 -0.48 -10.10 3.81
CA VAL A 186 -0.30 -9.99 5.26
C VAL A 186 -1.47 -9.19 5.81
N ALA A 187 -2.12 -9.66 6.87
CA ALA A 187 -3.17 -8.93 7.57
C ALA A 187 -3.08 -9.12 9.08
N TYR A 188 -3.13 -8.03 9.85
CA TYR A 188 -3.13 -8.06 11.31
C TYR A 188 -3.83 -6.82 11.91
N PRO A 189 -4.32 -6.90 13.17
CA PRO A 189 -4.99 -5.77 13.81
C PRO A 189 -4.09 -4.54 13.94
N ALA A 190 -4.65 -3.34 13.74
CA ALA A 190 -3.91 -2.08 13.83
C ALA A 190 -3.13 -1.92 15.14
N ARG A 191 -3.71 -2.37 16.27
CA ARG A 191 -3.04 -2.40 17.58
C ARG A 191 -1.71 -3.15 17.58
N VAL A 192 -1.64 -4.28 16.87
CA VAL A 192 -0.40 -5.08 16.74
C VAL A 192 0.60 -4.30 15.89
N GLY A 193 0.13 -3.66 14.82
CA GLY A 193 0.93 -2.75 14.00
C GLY A 193 1.55 -1.62 14.82
N THR A 194 0.76 -0.93 15.64
CA THR A 194 1.23 0.14 16.52
C THR A 194 2.34 -0.34 17.46
N ILE A 195 2.18 -1.53 18.09
CA ILE A 195 3.20 -2.11 18.96
C ILE A 195 4.48 -2.40 18.17
N LEU A 196 4.37 -3.05 17.00
CA LEU A 196 5.53 -3.35 16.15
C LEU A 196 6.26 -2.08 15.71
N ASN A 197 5.52 -1.05 15.30
CA ASN A 197 6.07 0.23 14.88
C ASN A 197 6.88 0.88 16.01
N TYR A 198 6.34 0.96 17.23
CA TYR A 198 7.06 1.53 18.37
C TYR A 198 8.27 0.69 18.79
N MET A 199 8.20 -0.65 18.70
CA MET A 199 9.34 -1.52 18.96
C MET A 199 10.49 -1.28 17.95
N VAL A 200 10.16 -1.18 16.67
CA VAL A 200 11.14 -0.88 15.60
C VAL A 200 11.73 0.52 15.76
N ALA A 201 10.89 1.52 16.07
CA ALA A 201 11.34 2.88 16.33
C ALA A 201 12.27 2.94 17.55
N ALA A 202 11.90 2.31 18.66
CA ALA A 202 12.73 2.25 19.87
C ALA A 202 14.08 1.56 19.60
N ALA A 203 14.09 0.43 18.88
CA ALA A 203 15.32 -0.25 18.49
C ALA A 203 16.23 0.64 17.63
N THR A 204 15.65 1.41 16.72
CA THR A 204 16.38 2.36 15.85
C THR A 204 16.95 3.52 16.66
N PHE A 205 16.16 4.11 17.56
CA PHE A 205 16.64 5.15 18.47
C PHE A 205 17.78 4.66 19.35
N LEU A 206 17.67 3.46 19.93
CA LEU A 206 18.74 2.86 20.74
C LEU A 206 20.01 2.61 19.90
N TYR A 207 19.86 2.14 18.65
CA TYR A 207 20.97 1.96 17.73
C TYR A 207 21.69 3.28 17.43
N LEU A 208 20.94 4.31 17.03
CA LEU A 208 21.49 5.63 16.68
C LEU A 208 22.08 6.34 17.91
N ALA A 209 21.42 6.28 19.06
CA ALA A 209 21.92 6.87 20.31
C ALA A 209 23.24 6.24 20.76
N LYS A 210 23.35 4.90 20.69
CA LYS A 210 24.60 4.20 21.00
C LYS A 210 25.73 4.61 20.07
N LYS A 211 25.44 4.81 18.77
CA LYS A 211 26.42 5.26 17.78
C LYS A 211 26.80 6.73 18.01
N ALA A 212 25.86 7.57 18.43
CA ALA A 212 26.09 8.98 18.72
C ALA A 212 26.92 9.25 19.99
N SER A 213 26.89 8.35 20.96
CA SER A 213 27.74 8.43 22.15
C SER A 213 29.23 8.14 21.86
N LEU A 214 29.58 7.72 20.64
CA LEU A 214 30.98 7.55 20.23
C LEU A 214 31.56 8.90 19.77
N PRO A 215 32.82 9.22 20.14
CA PRO A 215 33.45 10.47 19.73
C PRO A 215 33.56 10.55 18.19
N GLY A 216 33.08 11.65 17.60
CA GLY A 216 33.12 11.91 16.15
C GLY A 216 31.76 12.09 15.45
N ASN A 217 30.61 11.90 16.12
CA ASN A 217 29.31 11.85 15.45
C ASN A 217 28.61 13.22 15.15
N ARG A 218 29.37 14.30 14.92
CA ARG A 218 28.77 15.61 14.57
C ARG A 218 28.26 15.68 13.11
N ASP A 219 28.62 14.69 12.29
CA ASP A 219 28.35 14.68 10.86
C ASP A 219 26.93 14.24 10.49
N LEU A 220 26.21 13.55 11.40
CA LEU A 220 24.86 13.04 11.13
C LEU A 220 23.84 14.15 10.86
N ALA A 221 23.89 15.24 11.62
CA ALA A 221 22.98 16.37 11.43
C ALA A 221 23.22 17.07 10.08
N TYR A 222 24.48 17.28 9.71
CA TYR A 222 24.84 17.87 8.41
C TYR A 222 24.45 16.95 7.25
N ALA A 223 24.73 15.64 7.35
CA ALA A 223 24.34 14.67 6.33
C ALA A 223 22.82 14.57 6.18
N THR A 224 22.08 14.65 7.28
CA THR A 224 20.61 14.71 7.25
C THR A 224 20.13 15.97 6.52
N GLY A 225 20.72 17.13 6.82
CA GLY A 225 20.42 18.39 6.13
C GLY A 225 20.70 18.31 4.62
N ILE A 226 21.84 17.73 4.24
CA ILE A 226 22.20 17.51 2.83
C ILE A 226 21.20 16.56 2.16
N ALA A 227 20.81 15.47 2.81
CA ALA A 227 19.84 14.51 2.27
C ALA A 227 18.47 15.18 2.02
N VAL A 228 17.93 15.89 3.01
CA VAL A 228 16.64 16.60 2.88
C VAL A 228 16.71 17.68 1.79
N LEU A 229 17.79 18.47 1.76
CA LEU A 229 18.01 19.45 0.69
C LEU A 229 18.08 18.78 -0.68
N SER A 230 18.75 17.63 -0.77
CA SER A 230 18.86 16.87 -2.03
C SER A 230 17.49 16.43 -2.54
N TRP A 231 16.60 15.97 -1.64
CA TRP A 231 15.24 15.58 -2.00
C TRP A 231 14.43 16.78 -2.48
N PHE A 232 14.52 17.91 -1.79
CA PHE A 232 13.83 19.13 -2.19
C PHE A 232 14.28 19.63 -3.56
N VAL A 233 15.60 19.75 -3.78
CA VAL A 233 16.16 20.18 -5.07
C VAL A 233 15.82 19.19 -6.20
N THR A 234 15.80 17.89 -5.88
CA THR A 234 15.41 16.84 -6.83
C THR A 234 13.93 16.94 -7.21
N LEU A 235 13.04 17.15 -6.24
CA LEU A 235 11.62 17.38 -6.49
C LEU A 235 11.41 18.59 -7.40
N MET A 236 12.11 19.71 -7.15
CA MET A 236 12.03 20.89 -8.02
C MET A 236 12.46 20.59 -9.45
N LEU A 237 13.53 19.81 -9.65
CA LEU A 237 13.95 19.39 -10.98
C LEU A 237 12.88 18.53 -11.67
N VAL A 238 12.31 17.55 -10.97
CA VAL A 238 11.24 16.69 -11.51
C VAL A 238 10.02 17.53 -11.91
N LEU A 239 9.63 18.51 -11.09
CA LEU A 239 8.54 19.44 -11.41
C LEU A 239 8.85 20.32 -12.62
N ILE A 240 10.10 20.79 -12.78
CA ILE A 240 10.54 21.52 -13.98
C ILE A 240 10.43 20.62 -15.21
N VAL A 241 10.88 19.37 -15.14
CA VAL A 241 10.73 18.40 -16.24
C VAL A 241 9.25 18.19 -16.58
N ALA A 242 8.38 18.03 -15.57
CA ALA A 242 6.94 17.89 -15.77
C ALA A 242 6.31 19.14 -16.41
N LEU A 243 6.74 20.34 -16.00
CA LEU A 243 6.31 21.60 -16.60
C LEU A 243 6.74 21.69 -18.07
N LEU A 244 7.99 21.36 -18.39
CA LEU A 244 8.49 21.35 -19.76
C LEU A 244 7.69 20.38 -20.66
N VAL A 245 7.41 19.17 -20.18
CA VAL A 245 6.57 18.20 -20.89
C VAL A 245 5.16 18.77 -21.15
N THR A 246 4.60 19.45 -20.17
CA THR A 246 3.28 20.08 -20.27
C THR A 246 3.29 21.21 -21.30
N LEU A 247 4.31 22.08 -21.26
CA LEU A 247 4.47 23.18 -22.22
C LEU A 247 4.71 22.70 -23.66
N LEU A 248 5.26 21.50 -23.84
CA LEU A 248 5.41 20.82 -25.14
C LEU A 248 4.11 20.17 -25.65
N GLY A 249 2.98 20.31 -24.92
CA GLY A 249 1.71 19.71 -25.30
C GLY A 249 1.67 18.18 -25.15
N ARG A 250 2.55 17.62 -24.32
CA ARG A 250 2.66 16.17 -24.06
C ARG A 250 2.27 15.82 -22.62
N SER A 251 1.35 16.59 -22.01
CA SER A 251 0.89 16.31 -20.64
C SER A 251 0.39 14.86 -20.51
N MET A 252 0.69 14.23 -19.38
CA MET A 252 0.23 12.87 -19.04
C MET A 252 0.59 11.75 -20.05
N PHE A 253 1.48 11.99 -21.03
CA PHE A 253 1.84 10.94 -22.02
C PHE A 253 2.40 9.67 -21.37
N TRP A 254 3.03 9.83 -20.21
CA TRP A 254 3.59 8.77 -19.39
C TRP A 254 2.52 7.88 -18.74
N TYR A 255 1.26 8.30 -18.69
CA TYR A 255 0.18 7.52 -18.06
C TYR A 255 -0.16 6.25 -18.87
N ASN A 256 -0.03 6.31 -20.19
CA ASN A 256 -0.12 5.14 -21.08
C ASN A 256 1.24 4.41 -21.24
N HIS A 257 2.35 5.06 -20.87
CA HIS A 257 3.71 4.53 -21.05
C HIS A 257 4.47 4.55 -19.73
N PHE A 258 4.16 3.59 -18.86
CA PHE A 258 4.74 3.51 -17.51
C PHE A 258 6.28 3.64 -17.50
N TYR A 259 6.99 2.90 -18.37
CA TYR A 259 8.45 2.97 -18.45
C TYR A 259 8.99 4.33 -18.90
N ALA A 260 8.23 5.10 -19.67
CA ALA A 260 8.62 6.46 -20.04
C ALA A 260 8.63 7.37 -18.80
N SER A 261 7.72 7.17 -17.84
CA SER A 261 7.74 7.91 -16.57
C SER A 261 9.03 7.65 -15.79
N ILE A 262 9.47 6.38 -15.73
CA ILE A 262 10.69 5.96 -15.03
C ILE A 262 11.92 6.56 -15.73
N CYS A 263 12.01 6.42 -17.05
CA CYS A 263 13.14 6.95 -17.80
C CYS A 263 13.22 8.47 -17.71
N LEU A 264 12.09 9.18 -17.77
CA LEU A 264 12.09 10.65 -17.76
C LEU A 264 12.32 11.21 -16.36
N TYR A 265 11.44 10.89 -15.42
CA TYR A 265 11.47 11.47 -14.08
C TYR A 265 12.47 10.75 -13.17
N GLY A 266 12.57 9.42 -13.28
CA GLY A 266 13.49 8.62 -12.49
C GLY A 266 14.96 8.90 -12.83
N SER A 267 15.32 9.04 -14.11
CA SER A 267 16.71 9.38 -14.47
C SER A 267 17.09 10.80 -14.05
N ALA A 268 16.18 11.77 -14.19
CA ALA A 268 16.38 13.13 -13.72
C ALA A 268 16.58 13.17 -12.21
N ALA A 269 15.75 12.42 -11.46
CA ALA A 269 15.86 12.32 -10.02
C ALA A 269 17.19 11.66 -9.58
N MET A 270 17.50 10.50 -10.16
CA MET A 270 18.72 9.75 -9.85
C MET A 270 19.97 10.56 -10.17
N GLY A 271 20.03 11.17 -11.36
CA GLY A 271 21.15 12.02 -11.77
C GLY A 271 21.36 13.19 -10.82
N LYS A 272 20.28 13.83 -10.34
CA LYS A 272 20.38 14.95 -9.42
C LYS A 272 20.82 14.53 -8.02
N ILE A 273 20.29 13.42 -7.51
CA ILE A 273 20.71 12.86 -6.21
C ILE A 273 22.18 12.48 -6.25
N ILE A 274 22.63 11.73 -7.27
CA ILE A 274 24.03 11.34 -7.45
C ILE A 274 24.93 12.59 -7.48
N LEU A 275 24.53 13.62 -8.25
CA LEU A 275 25.32 14.85 -8.36
C LEU A 275 25.50 15.54 -7.00
N ILE A 276 24.41 15.75 -6.26
CA ILE A 276 24.46 16.44 -4.95
C ILE A 276 25.33 15.66 -3.96
N HIS A 277 25.17 14.33 -3.90
CA HIS A 277 25.94 13.50 -2.97
C HIS A 277 27.41 13.37 -3.40
N THR A 278 27.71 13.39 -4.71
CA THR A 278 29.08 13.42 -5.22
C THR A 278 29.77 14.74 -4.88
N LEU A 279 29.07 15.87 -5.03
CA LEU A 279 29.59 17.18 -4.64
C LEU A 279 29.78 17.27 -3.13
N ALA A 280 28.81 16.81 -2.34
CA ALA A 280 28.91 16.76 -0.89
C ALA A 280 30.10 15.92 -0.43
N LYS A 281 30.31 14.74 -1.06
CA LYS A 281 31.50 13.92 -0.84
C LYS A 281 32.77 14.71 -1.12
N ASN A 282 32.93 15.26 -2.32
CA ASN A 282 34.18 15.92 -2.73
C ASN A 282 34.49 17.18 -1.91
N LEU A 283 33.48 17.86 -1.36
CA LEU A 283 33.65 19.10 -0.61
C LEU A 283 33.79 18.89 0.91
N TYR A 284 33.11 17.89 1.48
CA TYR A 284 32.96 17.75 2.94
C TYR A 284 33.43 16.41 3.51
N TYR A 285 33.59 15.36 2.72
CA TYR A 285 33.86 14.01 3.24
C TYR A 285 35.08 13.33 2.59
N GLY A 286 35.88 12.64 3.40
CA GLY A 286 37.11 11.98 2.95
C GLY A 286 36.89 10.62 2.29
N THR A 287 36.54 9.59 3.07
CA THR A 287 36.50 8.20 2.59
C THR A 287 35.09 7.71 2.23
N LEU A 288 34.99 6.82 1.23
CA LEU A 288 33.70 6.28 0.76
C LEU A 288 33.01 5.37 1.78
N SER A 289 33.79 4.62 2.57
CA SER A 289 33.27 3.66 3.55
C SER A 289 32.57 4.35 4.72
N GLU A 290 33.13 5.46 5.21
CA GLU A 290 32.53 6.25 6.29
C GLU A 290 31.25 6.96 5.83
N LEU A 291 31.23 7.39 4.56
CA LEU A 291 30.07 8.05 3.95
C LEU A 291 28.87 7.10 3.79
N GLY A 292 29.12 5.86 3.36
CA GLY A 292 28.05 4.86 3.22
C GLY A 292 27.39 4.53 4.56
N ASP A 293 28.19 4.37 5.62
CA ASP A 293 27.68 4.15 6.97
C ASP A 293 26.92 5.35 7.54
N LEU A 294 27.30 6.57 7.16
CA LEU A 294 26.62 7.80 7.56
C LEU A 294 25.25 7.94 6.88
N TYR A 295 25.17 7.77 5.56
CA TYR A 295 23.89 7.88 4.84
C TYR A 295 22.94 6.72 5.14
N PHE A 296 23.45 5.56 5.52
CA PHE A 296 22.63 4.49 6.09
C PHE A 296 21.90 4.96 7.36
N ASP A 297 22.62 5.60 8.29
CA ASP A 297 22.01 6.13 9.52
C ASP A 297 21.01 7.26 9.23
N VAL A 298 21.34 8.15 8.28
CA VAL A 298 20.43 9.23 7.85
C VAL A 298 19.14 8.64 7.30
N SER A 299 19.23 7.62 6.44
CA SER A 299 18.06 6.94 5.88
C SER A 299 17.22 6.29 6.98
N LEU A 300 17.86 5.56 7.91
CA LEU A 300 17.17 4.99 9.08
C LEU A 300 16.47 6.05 9.92
N LEU A 301 17.13 7.18 10.19
CA LEU A 301 16.58 8.28 10.97
C LEU A 301 15.33 8.87 10.29
N LEU A 302 15.44 9.21 8.99
CA LEU A 302 14.34 9.82 8.24
C LEU A 302 13.13 8.88 8.14
N TRP A 303 13.35 7.60 7.81
CA TRP A 303 12.27 6.62 7.79
C TRP A 303 11.68 6.35 9.18
N CYS A 304 12.50 6.36 10.24
CA CYS A 304 12.01 6.23 11.61
C CYS A 304 11.17 7.44 12.03
N CYS A 305 11.53 8.66 11.63
CA CYS A 305 10.70 9.85 11.85
C CYS A 305 9.34 9.72 11.15
N SER A 306 9.32 9.28 9.88
CA SER A 306 8.08 9.01 9.14
C SER A 306 7.25 7.91 9.80
N LEU A 307 7.88 6.83 10.28
CA LEU A 307 7.23 5.74 11.01
C LEU A 307 6.52 6.25 12.27
N VAL A 308 7.24 7.02 13.11
CA VAL A 308 6.68 7.58 14.35
C VAL A 308 5.53 8.53 14.03
N TRP A 309 5.71 9.42 13.04
CA TRP A 309 4.67 10.37 12.64
C TRP A 309 3.40 9.68 12.14
N LEU A 310 3.51 8.74 11.19
CA LEU A 310 2.34 7.99 10.67
C LEU A 310 1.66 7.17 11.77
N THR A 311 2.45 6.56 12.66
CA THR A 311 1.91 5.79 13.80
C THR A 311 1.14 6.69 14.77
N GLN A 312 1.61 7.91 15.03
CA GLN A 312 0.92 8.89 15.88
C GLN A 312 -0.37 9.41 15.25
N GLN A 313 -0.44 9.51 13.93
CA GLN A 313 -1.68 9.82 13.20
C GLN A 313 -2.67 8.64 13.15
N GLY A 314 -2.31 7.47 13.68
CA GLY A 314 -3.14 6.28 13.64
C GLY A 314 -3.25 5.63 12.26
N LEU A 315 -2.34 5.97 11.34
CA LEU A 315 -2.34 5.43 9.97
C LEU A 315 -1.75 4.01 9.95
N CYS A 316 -2.55 3.08 9.48
CA CYS A 316 -2.18 1.70 9.19
C CYS A 316 -1.10 1.60 8.11
N SER A 317 -0.99 2.56 7.17
CA SER A 317 0.14 2.61 6.20
C SER A 317 1.51 2.81 6.83
N ALA A 318 1.59 3.10 8.14
CA ALA A 318 2.85 3.13 8.88
C ALA A 318 3.67 1.82 8.79
N TYR A 319 3.06 0.71 8.37
CA TYR A 319 3.82 -0.50 8.05
C TYR A 319 4.88 -0.27 6.95
N VAL A 320 4.64 0.64 5.99
CA VAL A 320 5.58 0.93 4.90
C VAL A 320 6.92 1.45 5.43
N PRO A 321 6.99 2.58 6.16
CA PRO A 321 8.25 3.01 6.76
C PRO A 321 8.75 2.03 7.83
N MET A 322 7.88 1.26 8.49
CA MET A 322 8.31 0.20 9.41
C MET A 322 9.17 -0.84 8.70
N LEU A 323 8.76 -1.32 7.52
CA LEU A 323 9.56 -2.25 6.71
C LEU A 323 10.87 -1.60 6.23
N MET A 324 10.83 -0.32 5.84
CA MET A 324 12.02 0.45 5.42
C MET A 324 13.03 0.70 6.55
N VAL A 325 12.63 0.54 7.81
CA VAL A 325 13.52 0.63 8.98
C VAL A 325 13.93 -0.76 9.47
N ALA A 326 12.96 -1.65 9.65
CA ALA A 326 13.15 -2.95 10.29
C ALA A 326 14.12 -3.83 9.49
N PHE A 327 13.92 -3.96 8.16
CA PHE A 327 14.77 -4.83 7.35
C PHE A 327 16.22 -4.32 7.24
N PRO A 328 16.48 -3.04 6.94
CA PRO A 328 17.85 -2.54 6.90
C PRO A 328 18.55 -2.63 8.27
N LEU A 329 17.85 -2.29 9.36
CA LEU A 329 18.42 -2.39 10.70
C LEU A 329 18.73 -3.85 11.08
N ALA A 330 17.80 -4.77 10.85
CA ALA A 330 18.02 -6.20 11.10
C ALA A 330 19.21 -6.74 10.30
N THR A 331 19.29 -6.38 9.01
CA THR A 331 20.40 -6.76 8.13
C THR A 331 21.73 -6.24 8.68
N LYS A 332 21.80 -4.97 9.08
CA LYS A 332 23.02 -4.37 9.67
C LYS A 332 23.44 -5.10 10.95
N LEU A 333 22.50 -5.43 11.83
CA LEU A 333 22.78 -6.11 13.11
C LEU A 333 23.21 -7.57 12.92
N LEU A 334 22.64 -8.28 11.95
CA LEU A 334 23.00 -9.66 11.63
C LEU A 334 24.38 -9.73 10.97
N LEU A 335 24.62 -8.90 9.95
CA LEU A 335 25.91 -8.86 9.25
C LEU A 335 27.04 -8.37 10.16
N ALA A 336 26.78 -7.44 11.09
CA ALA A 336 27.79 -7.01 12.05
C ALA A 336 28.33 -8.17 12.91
N LYS A 337 27.49 -9.15 13.26
CA LYS A 337 27.92 -10.36 13.99
C LYS A 337 28.82 -11.23 13.11
N GLU A 338 28.48 -11.38 11.84
CA GLU A 338 29.25 -12.21 10.90
C GLU A 338 30.61 -11.57 10.57
N PHE A 339 30.66 -10.26 10.32
CA PHE A 339 31.91 -9.53 10.12
C PHE A 339 32.79 -9.51 11.36
N LYS A 340 32.23 -9.42 12.57
CA LYS A 340 32.99 -9.54 13.82
C LYS A 340 33.56 -10.96 14.01
N HIS A 341 32.86 -11.98 13.52
CA HIS A 341 33.31 -13.37 13.58
C HIS A 341 34.41 -13.67 12.55
N ARG A 342 34.30 -13.12 11.33
CA ARG A 342 35.30 -13.26 10.25
C ARG A 342 36.52 -12.36 10.46
N GLY A 343 36.35 -11.14 10.96
CA GLY A 343 37.45 -10.22 11.28
C GLY A 343 38.36 -10.70 12.42
N LYS A 344 37.88 -11.61 13.29
CA LYS A 344 38.73 -12.35 14.24
C LYS A 344 39.54 -13.49 13.60
N ARG A 345 39.17 -13.93 12.39
CA ARG A 345 39.90 -14.94 11.59
C ARG A 345 40.76 -14.35 10.48
N SER A 346 40.53 -13.10 10.07
CA SER A 346 41.21 -12.48 8.94
C SER A 346 42.00 -11.24 9.34
N THR A 347 43.16 -11.43 9.95
CA THR A 347 44.27 -10.45 9.91
C THR A 347 45.02 -10.51 8.57
N GLN A 348 44.35 -10.91 7.49
CA GLN A 348 44.89 -11.01 6.14
C GLN A 348 43.74 -11.17 5.14
N LEU A 349 43.18 -10.05 4.68
CA LEU A 349 42.77 -9.73 3.31
C LEU A 349 41.74 -8.59 3.33
N THR A 350 42.22 -7.40 2.97
CA THR A 350 41.44 -6.31 2.41
C THR A 350 40.72 -6.77 1.15
N MET A 351 39.40 -6.49 1.01
CA MET A 351 38.80 -6.01 -0.25
C MET A 351 37.30 -5.72 -0.11
N ASN A 352 36.95 -4.48 -0.47
CA ASN A 352 35.77 -4.00 -1.21
C ASN A 352 34.64 -5.00 -1.52
N VAL A 353 33.45 -4.74 -0.96
CA VAL A 353 32.14 -5.14 -1.49
C VAL A 353 31.16 -4.00 -1.14
N ALA A 354 30.92 -3.07 -2.08
CA ALA A 354 29.75 -2.97 -2.97
C ALA A 354 28.48 -2.52 -2.22
N PHE A 355 28.06 -1.25 -2.37
CA PHE A 355 27.07 -0.79 -3.36
C PHE A 355 25.79 -1.64 -3.39
N PHE A 356 24.85 -1.26 -2.55
CA PHE A 356 23.40 -1.38 -2.73
C PHE A 356 22.72 -0.47 -1.69
N ILE A 357 22.50 0.80 -2.06
CA ILE A 357 21.33 1.63 -1.68
C ILE A 357 21.07 2.55 -2.87
#